data_AF-A0A2N0AFD1-F1
#
_entry.id   AF-A0A2N0AFD1-F1
#
_cell.length_a   1.000
_cell.length_b   1.000
_cell.length_c   1.000
_cell.angle_alpha   90.00
_cell.angle_beta   90.00
_cell.angle_gamma   90.00
#
_symmetry.space_group_name_H-M   'P 1'
#
loop_
_entity.id
_entity.type
_entity.pdbx_description
1 polymer ?
#
loop_
_entity_poly.entity_id
_entity_poly.type
_entity_poly.pdbx_seq_one_letter_code
_entity_poly.pdbx_strand_id
1 'polypeptide(L)'
;MRKGYRFFMNASYEEVQNLATVGVSIKEGINSYILYENDLDFNKKFTELAKISASPDNCVEYSKEEFNSSKFFNIELSQQQGYPKPESKYKEIFYDAKYRTEEESYLLVQTNDISAGQISKSIKGLFGINWLFVEVFADKSTYEKFIKPLGIKSRRVLNGTRKQEMENIVQLLPQGVSPENLKSDFEYETIGKNKRIVSDYHIPLQGYSDKIAFHFFETKEFFGFKDNTYRLPIISKTFYEILQKNKIKGCRYFPVLRG
;
A
#
# COMPACT_ATOMS: atom_id res chain seq x y z
N MET A 1 -18.36 4.73 -4.80
CA MET A 1 -17.39 4.67 -3.69
C MET A 1 -17.94 5.44 -2.51
N ARG A 2 -17.71 4.94 -1.30
CA ARG A 2 -18.09 5.61 -0.06
C ARG A 2 -16.83 5.88 0.77
N LYS A 3 -16.61 7.13 1.13
CA LYS A 3 -15.58 7.53 2.09
C LYS A 3 -16.15 7.42 3.51
N GLY A 4 -15.31 7.07 4.46
CA GLY A 4 -15.71 6.96 5.85
C GLY A 4 -14.53 6.86 6.81
N TYR A 5 -14.86 6.67 8.06
CA TYR A 5 -13.95 6.66 9.19
C TYR A 5 -14.13 5.38 9.97
N ARG A 6 -13.05 4.63 10.15
CA ARG A 6 -13.03 3.41 10.96
C ARG A 6 -12.55 3.74 12.36
N PHE A 7 -13.43 3.58 13.32
CA PHE A 7 -13.15 3.76 14.73
C PHE A 7 -12.78 2.42 15.35
N PHE A 8 -11.71 2.38 16.13
CA PHE A 8 -11.32 1.25 16.97
C PHE A 8 -11.47 1.66 18.43
N MET A 9 -12.22 0.88 19.20
CA MET A 9 -12.59 1.25 20.56
C MET A 9 -12.72 0.02 21.44
N ASN A 10 -12.53 0.21 22.75
CA ASN A 10 -12.89 -0.76 23.77
C ASN A 10 -14.02 -0.14 24.61
N ALA A 11 -15.27 -0.38 24.20
CA ALA A 11 -16.43 0.33 24.73
C ALA A 11 -16.98 -0.35 26.00
N SER A 12 -17.21 0.44 27.04
CA SER A 12 -17.95 0.08 28.24
C SER A 12 -19.45 -0.03 27.98
N TYR A 13 -20.18 -0.66 28.90
CA TYR A 13 -21.65 -0.72 28.84
C TYR A 13 -22.30 0.66 28.71
N GLU A 14 -21.85 1.67 29.46
CA GLU A 14 -22.38 3.03 29.40
C GLU A 14 -22.16 3.67 28.03
N GLU A 15 -20.96 3.52 27.46
CA GLU A 15 -20.64 4.04 26.12
C GLU A 15 -21.49 3.35 25.04
N VAL A 16 -21.76 2.05 25.17
CA VAL A 16 -22.68 1.33 24.27
C VAL A 16 -24.08 1.93 24.34
N GLN A 17 -24.60 2.19 25.55
CA GLN A 17 -25.92 2.83 25.71
C GLN A 17 -25.94 4.24 25.12
N ASN A 18 -24.90 5.04 25.36
CA ASN A 18 -24.78 6.39 24.83
C ASN A 18 -24.74 6.40 23.29
N LEU A 19 -23.95 5.52 22.69
CA LEU A 19 -23.87 5.39 21.23
C LEU A 19 -25.18 4.90 20.59
N ALA A 20 -25.92 4.03 21.29
CA ALA A 20 -27.24 3.60 20.82
C ALA A 20 -28.22 4.78 20.66
N THR A 21 -28.11 5.83 21.49
CA THR A 21 -28.95 7.04 21.37
C THR A 21 -28.71 7.85 20.09
N VAL A 22 -27.57 7.63 19.43
CA VAL A 22 -27.23 8.24 18.14
C VAL A 22 -27.29 7.24 16.98
N GLY A 23 -27.90 6.08 17.20
CA GLY A 23 -28.08 5.05 16.17
C GLY A 23 -26.82 4.27 15.84
N VAL A 24 -25.82 4.27 16.73
CA VAL A 24 -24.61 3.44 16.59
C VAL A 24 -24.81 2.16 17.41
N SER A 25 -24.80 1.02 16.73
CA SER A 25 -24.98 -0.30 17.35
C SER A 25 -23.64 -1.03 17.43
N ILE A 26 -23.07 -1.12 18.64
CA ILE A 26 -21.85 -1.87 18.96
C ILE A 26 -22.08 -2.75 20.20
N LYS A 27 -21.13 -3.61 20.55
CA LYS A 27 -21.18 -4.44 21.77
C LYS A 27 -20.25 -3.87 22.84
N GLU A 28 -20.38 -4.32 24.08
CA GLU A 28 -19.36 -4.08 25.10
C GLU A 28 -18.04 -4.78 24.71
N GLY A 29 -16.91 -4.15 25.02
CA GLY A 29 -15.57 -4.65 24.74
C GLY A 29 -14.95 -4.09 23.45
N ILE A 30 -14.06 -4.87 22.83
CA ILE A 30 -13.30 -4.44 21.64
C ILE A 30 -14.19 -4.46 20.40
N ASN A 31 -14.29 -3.30 19.73
CA ASN A 31 -15.10 -3.11 18.53
C ASN A 31 -14.34 -2.36 17.43
N SER A 32 -14.83 -2.53 16.21
CA SER A 32 -14.56 -1.63 15.08
C SER A 32 -15.88 -1.17 14.47
N TYR A 33 -16.03 0.13 14.22
CA TYR A 33 -17.21 0.71 13.57
C TYR A 33 -16.80 1.60 12.39
N ILE A 34 -17.49 1.48 11.25
CA ILE A 34 -17.24 2.34 10.08
C ILE A 34 -18.40 3.32 9.95
N LEU A 35 -18.09 4.62 10.05
CA LEU A 35 -19.04 5.70 9.80
C LEU A 35 -18.74 6.33 8.44
N TYR A 36 -19.68 6.28 7.50
CA TYR A 36 -19.51 6.84 6.17
C TYR A 36 -19.95 8.29 6.10
N GLU A 37 -19.25 9.12 5.32
CA GLU A 37 -19.52 10.56 5.16
C GLU A 37 -20.93 10.87 4.63
N ASN A 38 -21.57 9.90 3.97
CA ASN A 38 -22.91 10.03 3.44
C ASN A 38 -24.02 9.59 4.41
N ASP A 39 -23.70 9.30 5.67
CA ASP A 39 -24.68 9.02 6.73
C ASP A 39 -25.43 10.31 7.09
N LEU A 40 -26.76 10.25 7.19
CA LEU A 40 -27.61 11.42 7.49
C LEU A 40 -27.23 12.10 8.81
N ASP A 41 -26.77 11.33 9.79
CA ASP A 41 -26.38 11.81 11.12
C ASP A 41 -24.86 11.84 11.30
N PHE A 42 -24.09 11.94 10.19
CA PHE A 42 -22.64 11.83 10.20
C PHE A 42 -21.97 12.65 11.31
N ASN A 43 -22.20 13.96 11.34
CA ASN A 43 -21.55 14.86 12.30
C ASN A 43 -21.85 14.44 13.76
N LYS A 44 -23.11 14.12 14.06
CA LYS A 44 -23.55 13.71 15.40
C LYS A 44 -22.86 12.41 15.82
N LYS A 45 -22.92 11.39 14.95
CA LYS A 45 -22.29 10.07 15.21
C LYS A 45 -20.77 10.19 15.32
N PHE A 46 -20.15 10.98 14.44
CA PHE A 46 -18.70 11.20 14.44
C PHE A 46 -18.24 11.82 15.75
N THR A 47 -18.94 12.86 16.22
CA THR A 47 -18.62 13.51 17.50
C THR A 47 -18.69 12.53 18.67
N GLU A 48 -19.73 11.69 18.76
CA GLU A 48 -19.84 10.71 19.85
C GLU A 48 -18.77 9.61 19.76
N LEU A 49 -18.53 9.07 18.55
CA LEU A 49 -17.50 8.06 18.32
C LEU A 49 -16.08 8.58 18.61
N ALA A 50 -15.80 9.85 18.30
CA ALA A 50 -14.51 10.48 18.54
C ALA A 50 -14.21 10.72 20.03
N LYS A 51 -15.22 10.71 20.92
CA LYS A 51 -15.00 10.82 22.38
C LYS A 51 -14.37 9.57 22.97
N ILE A 52 -14.62 8.40 22.38
CA ILE A 52 -14.25 7.09 22.93
C ILE A 52 -13.19 6.35 22.11
N SER A 53 -12.77 6.93 20.99
CA SER A 53 -11.77 6.37 20.07
C SER A 53 -10.61 7.34 19.94
N ALA A 54 -9.38 6.85 20.09
CA ALA A 54 -8.18 7.70 20.12
C ALA A 54 -7.95 8.48 18.82
N SER A 55 -8.23 7.87 17.66
CA SER A 55 -8.26 8.50 16.34
C SER A 55 -8.89 7.52 15.34
N PRO A 56 -9.89 7.93 14.52
CA PRO A 56 -10.38 7.07 13.46
C PRO A 56 -9.39 6.98 12.29
N ASP A 57 -9.30 5.82 11.68
CA ASP A 57 -8.60 5.63 10.41
C ASP A 57 -9.52 6.05 9.25
N ASN A 58 -8.98 6.79 8.28
CA ASN A 58 -9.69 7.02 7.02
C ASN A 58 -9.91 5.68 6.30
N CYS A 59 -11.07 5.48 5.71
CA CYS A 59 -11.36 4.28 4.95
C CYS A 59 -12.24 4.58 3.74
N VAL A 60 -12.09 3.72 2.73
CA VAL A 60 -12.85 3.83 1.48
C VAL A 60 -13.38 2.46 1.12
N GLU A 61 -14.68 2.43 0.82
CA GLU A 61 -15.35 1.26 0.29
C GLU A 61 -15.70 1.50 -1.19
N TYR A 62 -15.23 0.57 -2.02
CA TYR A 62 -15.50 0.59 -3.45
C TYR A 62 -16.61 -0.39 -3.78
N SER A 63 -17.52 0.03 -4.66
CA SER A 63 -18.54 -0.83 -5.22
C SER A 63 -17.93 -1.93 -6.10
N LYS A 64 -18.71 -2.98 -6.34
CA LYS A 64 -18.32 -4.06 -7.25
C LYS A 64 -18.11 -3.53 -8.68
N GLU A 65 -18.92 -2.56 -9.09
CA GLU A 65 -18.86 -1.88 -10.37
C GLU A 65 -17.55 -1.10 -10.53
N GLU A 66 -17.10 -0.39 -9.49
CA GLU A 66 -15.81 0.31 -9.47
C GLU A 66 -14.63 -0.65 -9.56
N PHE A 67 -14.66 -1.74 -8.79
CA PHE A 67 -13.66 -2.80 -8.89
C PHE A 67 -13.60 -3.40 -10.30
N ASN A 68 -14.75 -3.73 -10.88
CA ASN A 68 -14.83 -4.39 -12.18
C ASN A 68 -14.44 -3.46 -13.34
N SER A 69 -14.74 -2.17 -13.23
CA SER A 69 -14.44 -1.17 -14.26
C SER A 69 -13.02 -0.63 -14.18
N SER A 70 -12.36 -0.76 -13.02
CA SER A 70 -11.00 -0.29 -12.83
C SER A 70 -9.99 -1.07 -13.68
N LYS A 71 -9.04 -0.33 -14.24
CA LYS A 71 -7.96 -0.87 -15.09
C LYS A 71 -6.64 -1.05 -14.36
N PHE A 72 -6.50 -0.37 -13.24
CA PHE A 72 -5.29 -0.36 -12.45
C PHE A 72 -5.66 -0.44 -10.98
N PHE A 73 -4.82 -1.10 -10.19
CA PHE A 73 -5.04 -1.25 -8.77
C PHE A 73 -3.76 -0.85 -8.05
N ASN A 74 -3.87 0.02 -7.06
CA ASN A 74 -2.81 0.08 -6.06
C ASN A 74 -2.84 -1.22 -5.25
N ILE A 75 -1.65 -1.75 -4.98
CA ILE A 75 -1.49 -2.90 -4.11
C ILE A 75 -0.94 -2.47 -2.76
N GLU A 76 -1.47 -3.09 -1.72
CA GLU A 76 -0.93 -2.96 -0.38
C GLU A 76 -0.66 -4.35 0.17
N LEU A 77 0.56 -4.59 0.65
CA LEU A 77 1.01 -5.91 1.05
C LEU A 77 0.41 -6.28 2.41
N SER A 78 -0.52 -7.22 2.42
CA SER A 78 -1.22 -7.70 3.63
C SER A 78 -0.40 -8.72 4.40
N GLN A 79 0.59 -9.34 3.75
CA GLN A 79 1.52 -10.26 4.37
C GLN A 79 2.87 -9.56 4.53
N GLN A 80 3.26 -9.31 5.78
CA GLN A 80 4.54 -8.72 6.12
C GLN A 80 5.43 -9.78 6.76
N GLN A 81 6.67 -9.88 6.31
CA GLN A 81 7.69 -10.67 6.99
C GLN A 81 8.47 -9.77 7.93
N GLY A 82 8.23 -9.98 9.23
CA GLY A 82 8.93 -9.28 10.30
C GLY A 82 10.39 -9.71 10.36
N TYR A 83 11.30 -8.74 10.25
CA TYR A 83 12.71 -8.93 10.56
C TYR A 83 13.14 -7.80 11.52
N PRO A 84 14.12 -8.00 12.41
CA PRO A 84 14.71 -6.89 13.15
C PRO A 84 15.16 -5.83 12.16
N LYS A 85 14.79 -4.57 12.39
CA LYS A 85 15.30 -3.47 11.56
C LYS A 85 16.83 -3.59 11.54
N PRO A 86 17.46 -3.74 10.36
CA PRO A 86 18.90 -3.85 10.28
C PRO A 86 19.57 -2.63 10.92
N GLU A 87 20.77 -2.81 11.46
CA GLU A 87 21.54 -1.76 12.13
C GLU A 87 21.72 -0.51 11.25
N SER A 88 22.09 0.61 11.88
CA SER A 88 21.91 2.02 11.47
C SER A 88 22.29 2.45 10.03
N LYS A 89 22.86 1.57 9.19
CA LYS A 89 23.35 1.88 7.83
C LYS A 89 22.65 1.14 6.69
N TYR A 90 21.58 0.38 6.94
CA TYR A 90 20.93 -0.40 5.87
C TYR A 90 20.54 0.44 4.64
N LYS A 91 19.98 1.63 4.86
CA LYS A 91 19.63 2.54 3.77
C LYS A 91 20.86 2.92 2.94
N GLU A 92 22.00 3.20 3.57
CA GLU A 92 23.27 3.56 2.90
C GLU A 92 23.90 2.38 2.13
N ILE A 93 23.63 1.15 2.54
CA ILE A 93 24.19 -0.05 1.91
C ILE A 93 23.42 -0.41 0.64
N PHE A 94 22.09 -0.37 0.69
CA PHE A 94 21.25 -0.87 -0.40
C PHE A 94 20.73 0.24 -1.31
N TYR A 95 20.77 1.48 -0.83
CA TYR A 95 20.31 2.64 -1.56
C TYR A 95 21.37 3.72 -1.54
N ASP A 96 21.44 4.47 -2.62
CA ASP A 96 22.45 5.50 -2.76
C ASP A 96 21.83 6.81 -3.22
N ALA A 97 22.00 7.82 -2.38
CA ALA A 97 21.52 9.17 -2.64
C ALA A 97 22.27 9.87 -3.79
N LYS A 98 23.47 9.40 -4.17
CA LYS A 98 24.26 10.03 -5.23
C LYS A 98 23.67 9.81 -6.62
N TYR A 99 22.83 8.79 -6.80
CA TYR A 99 22.12 8.53 -8.05
C TYR A 99 20.77 9.24 -8.11
N ARG A 100 20.47 10.11 -7.14
CA ARG A 100 19.30 10.97 -7.19
C ARG A 100 19.47 11.96 -8.33
N THR A 101 18.47 12.02 -9.20
CA THR A 101 18.28 13.20 -10.04
C THR A 101 17.75 14.35 -9.17
N GLU A 102 17.81 15.59 -9.65
CA GLU A 102 17.24 16.72 -8.91
C GLU A 102 15.73 16.52 -8.65
N GLU A 103 15.03 15.91 -9.62
CA GLU A 103 13.61 15.51 -9.56
C GLU A 103 13.35 14.32 -8.61
N GLU A 104 14.36 13.50 -8.32
CA GLU A 104 14.24 12.32 -7.43
C GLU A 104 15.06 12.47 -6.14
N SER A 105 15.37 13.72 -5.76
CA SER A 105 16.21 14.08 -4.61
C SER A 105 15.76 13.51 -3.25
N TYR A 106 14.55 12.96 -3.17
CA TYR A 106 13.96 12.34 -1.98
C TYR A 106 13.77 10.83 -2.10
N LEU A 107 13.90 10.25 -3.30
CA LEU A 107 13.86 8.80 -3.48
C LEU A 107 15.22 8.19 -3.17
N LEU A 108 15.16 7.01 -2.56
CA LEU A 108 16.31 6.15 -2.39
C LEU A 108 16.35 5.23 -3.61
N VAL A 109 17.40 5.35 -4.43
CA VAL A 109 17.60 4.47 -5.58
C VAL A 109 18.31 3.22 -5.11
N GLN A 110 17.69 2.05 -5.29
CA GLN A 110 18.28 0.78 -4.88
C GLN A 110 19.43 0.38 -5.81
N THR A 111 20.65 0.38 -5.27
CA THR A 111 21.88 0.06 -6.01
C THR A 111 22.36 -1.37 -5.83
N ASN A 112 21.94 -2.04 -4.76
CA ASN A 112 22.36 -3.40 -4.44
C ASN A 112 21.17 -4.35 -4.26
N ASP A 113 21.41 -5.66 -4.38
CA ASP A 113 20.40 -6.67 -4.07
C ASP A 113 20.02 -6.62 -2.59
N ILE A 114 18.72 -6.62 -2.30
CA ILE A 114 18.22 -6.56 -0.93
C ILE A 114 18.71 -7.77 -0.14
N SER A 115 19.18 -7.52 1.07
CA SER A 115 19.58 -8.57 2.00
C SER A 115 18.53 -8.71 3.10
N ALA A 116 17.87 -9.87 3.14
CA ALA A 116 16.87 -10.21 4.14
C ALA A 116 17.40 -11.33 5.03
N GLY A 117 17.00 -11.34 6.31
CA GLY A 117 17.33 -12.47 7.18
C GLY A 117 16.54 -13.73 6.85
N GLN A 118 16.06 -14.44 7.87
CA GLN A 118 15.27 -15.65 7.65
C GLN A 118 13.84 -15.28 7.22
N ILE A 119 13.54 -15.47 5.94
CA ILE A 119 12.16 -15.45 5.42
C ILE A 119 11.58 -16.86 5.53
N SER A 120 10.32 -16.96 5.95
CA SER A 120 9.67 -18.26 6.07
C SER A 120 9.63 -18.99 4.74
N LYS A 121 10.07 -20.25 4.71
CA LYS A 121 9.93 -21.12 3.53
C LYS A 121 8.46 -21.44 3.19
N SER A 122 7.54 -21.25 4.14
CA SER A 122 6.10 -21.46 3.94
C SER A 122 5.40 -20.27 3.28
N ILE A 123 6.09 -19.15 3.06
CA ILE A 123 5.49 -18.00 2.40
C ILE A 123 5.07 -18.36 0.97
N LYS A 124 3.87 -17.91 0.59
CA LYS A 124 3.29 -18.14 -0.73
C LYS A 124 2.60 -16.87 -1.21
N GLY A 125 2.80 -16.55 -2.47
CA GLY A 125 2.28 -15.38 -3.14
C GLY A 125 3.15 -14.16 -2.96
N LEU A 126 2.50 -13.01 -2.79
CA LEU A 126 3.15 -11.71 -2.67
C LEU A 126 3.34 -11.37 -1.19
N PHE A 127 4.38 -10.62 -0.87
CA PHE A 127 4.61 -10.17 0.50
C PHE A 127 5.52 -8.95 0.55
N GLY A 128 5.46 -8.24 1.67
CA GLY A 128 6.42 -7.20 2.04
C GLY A 128 7.42 -7.69 3.07
N ILE A 129 8.53 -7.00 3.17
CA ILE A 129 9.47 -7.14 4.28
C ILE A 129 9.27 -5.92 5.17
N ASN A 130 9.15 -6.14 6.49
CA ASN A 130 9.00 -5.05 7.43
C ASN A 130 10.12 -4.01 7.21
N TRP A 131 9.82 -2.72 7.37
CA TRP A 131 10.71 -1.57 7.08
C TRP A 131 11.02 -1.28 5.60
N LEU A 132 10.61 -2.15 4.67
CA LEU A 132 10.67 -1.92 3.22
C LEU A 132 9.25 -1.71 2.70
N PHE A 133 8.77 -0.47 2.81
CA PHE A 133 7.35 -0.15 2.69
C PHE A 133 6.75 -0.38 1.30
N VAL A 134 7.54 -0.18 0.23
CA VAL A 134 7.04 -0.24 -1.16
C VAL A 134 7.58 -1.41 -1.96
N GLU A 135 8.56 -2.13 -1.42
CA GLU A 135 9.17 -3.23 -2.14
C GLU A 135 8.27 -4.46 -2.12
N VAL A 136 8.02 -5.00 -3.30
CA VAL A 136 7.14 -6.15 -3.49
C VAL A 136 7.98 -7.39 -3.72
N PHE A 137 7.77 -8.40 -2.88
CA PHE A 137 8.43 -9.69 -3.00
C PHE A 137 7.43 -10.76 -3.41
N ALA A 138 7.93 -11.81 -4.05
CA ALA A 138 7.15 -12.98 -4.40
C ALA A 138 7.94 -14.24 -4.09
N ASP A 139 7.24 -15.32 -3.75
CA ASP A 139 7.87 -16.64 -3.83
C ASP A 139 8.22 -16.96 -5.29
N LYS A 140 9.36 -17.64 -5.49
CA LYS A 140 9.93 -17.87 -6.82
C LYS A 140 9.01 -18.70 -7.73
N SER A 141 8.21 -19.61 -7.16
CA SER A 141 7.25 -20.40 -7.94
C SER A 141 6.12 -19.52 -8.47
N THR A 142 5.57 -18.65 -7.63
CA THR A 142 4.58 -17.64 -8.05
C THR A 142 5.16 -16.73 -9.13
N TYR A 143 6.38 -16.24 -8.93
CA TYR A 143 7.04 -15.36 -9.90
C TYR A 143 7.21 -16.03 -11.26
N GLU A 144 7.89 -17.18 -11.31
CA GLU A 144 8.22 -17.87 -12.56
C GLU A 144 6.97 -18.29 -13.35
N LYS A 145 5.93 -18.75 -12.64
CA LYS A 145 4.72 -19.29 -13.29
C LYS A 145 3.75 -18.21 -13.76
N PHE A 146 3.61 -17.12 -13.01
CA PHE A 146 2.48 -16.19 -13.22
C PHE A 146 2.89 -14.73 -13.46
N ILE A 147 4.02 -14.29 -12.90
CA ILE A 147 4.44 -12.87 -12.93
C ILE A 147 5.43 -12.64 -14.07
N LYS A 148 6.44 -13.49 -14.20
CA LYS A 148 7.47 -13.42 -15.24
C LYS A 148 6.90 -13.41 -16.67
N PRO A 149 5.83 -14.17 -17.01
CA PRO A 149 5.20 -14.08 -18.32
C PRO A 149 4.63 -12.70 -18.68
N LEU A 150 4.39 -11.83 -17.69
CA LEU A 150 3.96 -10.44 -17.91
C LEU A 150 5.14 -9.51 -18.27
N GLY A 151 6.36 -10.03 -18.39
CA GLY A 151 7.55 -9.22 -18.64
C GLY A 151 8.03 -8.42 -17.42
N ILE A 152 7.47 -8.68 -16.24
CA ILE A 152 7.91 -8.09 -14.97
C ILE A 152 9.24 -8.74 -14.59
N LYS A 153 10.28 -7.92 -14.43
CA LYS A 153 11.61 -8.38 -14.04
C LYS A 153 11.69 -8.60 -12.53
N SER A 154 12.75 -9.25 -12.10
CA SER A 154 13.05 -9.43 -10.68
C SER A 154 14.53 -9.24 -10.36
N ARG A 155 14.81 -8.94 -9.09
CA ARG A 155 16.15 -9.07 -8.49
C ARG A 155 16.20 -10.25 -7.54
N ARG A 156 17.40 -10.78 -7.35
CA ARG A 156 17.66 -11.78 -6.31
C ARG A 156 17.60 -11.13 -4.94
N VAL A 157 17.30 -11.92 -3.92
CA VAL A 157 17.33 -11.50 -2.52
C VAL A 157 18.43 -12.29 -1.83
N LEU A 158 19.28 -11.61 -1.06
CA LEU A 158 20.41 -12.22 -0.37
C LEU A 158 20.06 -12.57 1.07
N ASN A 159 20.55 -13.71 1.55
CA ASN A 159 20.53 -14.08 2.95
C ASN A 159 21.46 -13.13 3.74
N GLY A 160 20.90 -12.43 4.73
CA GLY A 160 21.58 -11.46 5.60
C GLY A 160 22.89 -11.94 6.17
N THR A 161 22.89 -13.17 6.68
CA THR A 161 24.03 -13.76 7.39
C THR A 161 25.08 -14.32 6.43
N ARG A 162 24.65 -14.98 5.36
CA ARG A 162 25.55 -15.74 4.46
C ARG A 162 25.91 -15.01 3.17
N LYS A 163 25.23 -13.90 2.87
CA LYS A 163 25.30 -13.16 1.59
C LYS A 163 25.07 -14.04 0.35
N GLN A 164 24.42 -15.18 0.53
CA GLN A 164 24.03 -16.12 -0.53
C GLN A 164 22.63 -15.79 -1.04
N GLU A 165 22.36 -16.05 -2.31
CA GLU A 165 21.02 -15.90 -2.87
C GLU A 165 20.01 -16.81 -2.15
N MET A 166 18.84 -16.27 -1.84
CA MET A 166 17.73 -17.02 -1.28
C MET A 166 16.98 -17.74 -2.40
N GLU A 167 16.94 -19.06 -2.32
CA GLU A 167 16.44 -19.91 -3.42
C GLU A 167 14.95 -19.72 -3.73
N ASN A 168 14.15 -19.32 -2.74
CA ASN A 168 12.69 -19.41 -2.80
C ASN A 168 11.98 -18.08 -3.03
N ILE A 169 12.71 -16.97 -3.16
CA ILE A 169 12.11 -15.63 -3.20
C ILE A 169 12.80 -14.74 -4.21
N VAL A 170 12.06 -13.76 -4.70
CA VAL A 170 12.58 -12.69 -5.56
C VAL A 170 11.95 -11.36 -5.19
N GLN A 171 12.66 -10.26 -5.44
CA GLN A 171 12.10 -8.91 -5.42
C GLN A 171 11.55 -8.59 -6.81
N LEU A 172 10.30 -8.16 -6.92
CA LEU A 172 9.73 -7.70 -8.20
C LEU A 172 10.22 -6.29 -8.51
N LEU A 173 10.56 -6.04 -9.78
CA LEU A 173 10.93 -4.71 -10.26
C LEU A 173 9.77 -4.08 -11.03
N PRO A 174 9.39 -2.83 -10.71
CA PRO A 174 8.50 -2.05 -11.55
C PRO A 174 9.04 -1.99 -12.99
N GLN A 175 8.14 -2.10 -13.98
CA GLN A 175 8.48 -1.94 -15.40
C GLN A 175 8.79 -0.49 -15.76
N GLY A 176 8.36 0.45 -14.92
CA GLY A 176 8.63 1.87 -15.04
C GLY A 176 7.82 2.69 -14.04
N VAL A 177 7.93 3.99 -14.20
CA VAL A 177 7.10 5.00 -13.53
C VAL A 177 5.98 5.39 -14.48
N SER A 178 4.79 5.66 -13.96
CA SER A 178 3.66 6.14 -14.75
C SER A 178 4.07 7.38 -15.57
N PRO A 179 3.81 7.41 -16.88
CA PRO A 179 4.01 8.62 -17.69
C PRO A 179 2.96 9.70 -17.37
N GLU A 180 1.88 9.31 -16.69
CA GLU A 180 0.74 10.16 -16.37
C GLU A 180 0.70 10.49 -14.88
N ASN A 181 0.20 11.68 -14.57
CA ASN A 181 -0.06 12.08 -13.19
C ASN A 181 -1.40 11.50 -12.72
N LEU A 182 -1.52 11.20 -11.44
CA LEU A 182 -2.79 10.96 -10.79
C LEU A 182 -3.65 12.23 -10.85
N LYS A 183 -4.93 12.07 -11.20
CA LYS A 183 -5.93 13.11 -10.99
C LYS A 183 -6.37 13.01 -9.54
N SER A 184 -6.08 14.03 -8.76
CA SER A 184 -6.46 14.04 -7.36
C SER A 184 -6.57 15.46 -6.84
N ASP A 185 -7.48 15.63 -5.90
CA ASP A 185 -7.58 16.82 -5.05
C ASP A 185 -6.64 16.69 -3.84
N PHE A 186 -5.51 15.99 -4.00
CA PHE A 186 -4.57 15.80 -2.90
C PHE A 186 -3.94 17.14 -2.53
N GLU A 187 -3.73 17.32 -1.23
CA GLU A 187 -2.87 18.38 -0.74
C GLU A 187 -1.41 17.98 -0.95
N TYR A 188 -0.60 18.94 -1.38
CA TYR A 188 0.82 18.74 -1.65
C TYR A 188 1.66 19.65 -0.76
N GLU A 189 2.74 19.10 -0.22
CA GLU A 189 3.83 19.85 0.40
C GLU A 189 4.96 19.96 -0.63
N THR A 190 5.46 21.17 -0.80
CA THR A 190 6.67 21.40 -1.59
C THR A 190 7.89 21.05 -0.75
N ILE A 191 8.71 20.11 -1.22
CA ILE A 191 9.98 19.73 -0.60
C ILE A 191 11.06 19.96 -1.65
N GLY A 192 11.86 21.02 -1.47
CA GLY A 192 12.83 21.46 -2.48
C GLY A 192 12.13 21.83 -3.79
N LYS A 193 12.50 21.17 -4.90
CA LYS A 193 11.88 21.35 -6.22
C LYS A 193 10.70 20.40 -6.48
N ASN A 194 10.42 19.48 -5.55
CA ASN A 194 9.43 18.41 -5.72
C ASN A 194 8.17 18.69 -4.91
N LYS A 195 7.07 18.04 -5.32
CA LYS A 195 5.81 18.01 -4.57
C LYS A 195 5.58 16.60 -4.03
N ARG A 196 5.24 16.53 -2.75
CA ARG A 196 4.83 15.28 -2.09
C ARG A 196 3.38 15.40 -1.67
N ILE A 197 2.59 14.36 -1.89
CA ILE A 197 1.23 14.25 -1.37
C ILE A 197 1.31 14.15 0.16
N VAL A 198 0.59 15.03 0.85
CA VAL A 198 0.49 15.09 2.32
C VAL A 198 -0.75 14.35 2.82
N SER A 199 -1.67 14.03 1.91
CA SER A 199 -2.95 13.48 2.26
C SER A 199 -2.87 11.99 2.63
N ASP A 200 -3.83 11.54 3.44
CA ASP A 200 -3.89 10.16 3.91
C ASP A 200 -3.98 9.18 2.72
N TYR A 201 -3.22 8.08 2.79
CA TYR A 201 -3.09 7.04 1.74
C TYR A 201 -4.42 6.35 1.40
N HIS A 202 -5.44 6.57 2.22
CA HIS A 202 -6.76 6.01 2.06
C HIS A 202 -7.63 6.79 1.08
N ILE A 203 -7.17 7.90 0.50
CA ILE A 203 -7.97 8.63 -0.49
C ILE A 203 -7.92 7.88 -1.83
N PRO A 204 -9.05 7.72 -2.53
CA PRO A 204 -9.10 7.06 -3.83
C PRO A 204 -8.13 7.67 -4.83
N LEU A 205 -7.29 6.81 -5.40
CA LEU A 205 -6.47 7.16 -6.54
C LEU A 205 -7.38 7.27 -7.77
N GLN A 206 -7.20 8.33 -8.56
CA GLN A 206 -7.89 8.48 -9.84
C GLN A 206 -6.93 8.88 -10.95
N GLY A 207 -7.35 8.69 -12.20
CA GLY A 207 -6.86 9.50 -13.29
C GLY A 207 -5.87 8.88 -14.26
N TYR A 208 -5.57 7.57 -14.17
CA TYR A 208 -4.80 6.93 -15.23
C TYR A 208 -5.63 6.66 -16.47
N SER A 209 -5.08 7.03 -17.62
CA SER A 209 -5.62 6.69 -18.93
C SER A 209 -5.36 5.24 -19.28
N ASP A 210 -6.05 4.78 -20.32
CA ASP A 210 -5.93 3.44 -20.87
C ASP A 210 -4.60 3.15 -21.57
N LYS A 211 -3.68 4.14 -21.65
CA LYS A 211 -2.46 4.07 -22.47
C LYS A 211 -1.24 3.50 -21.75
N ILE A 212 -1.30 3.27 -20.44
CA ILE A 212 -0.17 2.71 -19.69
C ILE A 212 0.02 1.24 -20.08
N ALA A 213 1.16 0.92 -20.69
CA ALA A 213 1.50 -0.41 -21.19
C ALA A 213 2.13 -1.35 -20.12
N PHE A 214 2.22 -0.90 -18.87
CA PHE A 214 2.84 -1.65 -17.79
C PHE A 214 1.84 -2.51 -17.02
N HIS A 215 2.28 -3.70 -16.61
CA HIS A 215 1.53 -4.59 -15.71
C HIS A 215 1.86 -4.35 -14.24
N PHE A 216 3.08 -3.92 -13.94
CA PHE A 216 3.53 -3.49 -12.62
C PHE A 216 4.39 -2.24 -12.77
N PHE A 217 3.99 -1.15 -12.15
CA PHE A 217 4.64 0.15 -12.26
C PHE A 217 4.43 0.97 -10.99
N GLU A 218 5.08 2.12 -10.92
CA GLU A 218 4.97 3.05 -9.81
C GLU A 218 4.23 4.33 -10.21
N THR A 219 3.56 4.98 -9.26
CA THR A 219 3.01 6.33 -9.48
C THR A 219 4.10 7.33 -9.83
N LYS A 220 3.76 8.42 -10.52
CA LYS A 220 4.71 9.51 -10.75
C LYS A 220 4.90 10.35 -9.49
N GLU A 221 3.83 10.50 -8.73
CA GLU A 221 3.73 11.27 -7.50
C GLU A 221 4.51 10.62 -6.36
N PHE A 222 5.02 11.48 -5.48
CA PHE A 222 5.67 11.09 -4.25
C PHE A 222 4.68 11.10 -3.09
N PHE A 223 4.72 10.03 -2.31
CA PHE A 223 3.99 9.84 -1.07
C PHE A 223 4.99 9.63 0.08
N GLY A 224 4.53 9.57 1.33
CA GLY A 224 5.41 9.31 2.45
C GLY A 224 5.58 10.48 3.41
N PHE A 225 6.64 10.39 4.21
CA PHE A 225 7.11 11.45 5.10
C PHE A 225 8.50 11.92 4.65
N LYS A 226 9.01 13.00 5.26
CA LYS A 226 10.28 13.65 4.87
C LYS A 226 11.45 12.65 4.74
N ASP A 227 11.54 11.68 5.66
CA ASP A 227 12.63 10.69 5.71
C ASP A 227 12.27 9.33 5.08
N ASN A 228 11.08 9.23 4.51
CA ASN A 228 10.54 8.01 3.93
C ASN A 228 9.58 8.36 2.79
N THR A 229 10.12 8.92 1.72
CA THR A 229 9.38 9.26 0.49
C THR A 229 9.42 8.08 -0.49
N TYR A 230 8.30 7.79 -1.13
CA TYR A 230 8.16 6.66 -2.04
C TYR A 230 7.09 6.91 -3.11
N ARG A 231 7.03 6.04 -4.12
CA ARG A 231 5.95 5.99 -5.11
C ARG A 231 5.06 4.79 -4.79
N LEU A 232 3.75 4.90 -5.06
CA LEU A 232 2.84 3.78 -4.79
C LEU A 232 2.99 2.70 -5.87
N PRO A 233 3.03 1.42 -5.50
CA PRO A 233 3.01 0.32 -6.45
C PRO A 233 1.61 0.16 -7.06
N ILE A 234 1.55 0.09 -8.38
CA ILE A 234 0.34 -0.06 -9.17
C ILE A 234 0.46 -1.32 -10.05
N ILE A 235 -0.62 -2.10 -10.12
CA ILE A 235 -0.74 -3.24 -11.04
C ILE A 235 -1.87 -3.03 -12.04
N SER A 236 -1.69 -3.54 -13.25
CA SER A 236 -2.77 -3.62 -14.24
C SER A 236 -3.87 -4.60 -13.84
N LYS A 237 -5.06 -4.44 -14.43
CA LYS A 237 -6.17 -5.39 -14.33
C LYS A 237 -5.77 -6.80 -14.73
N THR A 238 -4.99 -6.95 -15.81
CA THR A 238 -4.47 -8.27 -16.24
C THR A 238 -3.67 -8.95 -15.14
N PHE A 239 -2.79 -8.21 -14.46
CA PHE A 239 -2.01 -8.77 -13.36
C PHE A 239 -2.91 -9.11 -12.16
N TYR A 240 -3.83 -8.22 -11.78
CA TYR A 240 -4.84 -8.48 -10.74
C TYR A 240 -5.65 -9.75 -11.01
N GLU A 241 -6.17 -9.93 -12.23
CA GLU A 241 -6.96 -11.09 -12.63
C GLU A 241 -6.15 -12.39 -12.57
N ILE A 242 -4.87 -12.36 -12.94
CA ILE A 242 -3.96 -13.50 -12.78
C ILE A 242 -3.80 -13.87 -11.30
N LEU A 243 -3.61 -12.88 -10.43
CA LEU A 243 -3.49 -13.11 -8.98
C LEU A 243 -4.78 -13.74 -8.42
N GLN A 244 -5.95 -13.17 -8.76
CA GLN A 244 -7.25 -13.67 -8.30
C GLN A 244 -7.55 -15.07 -8.81
N LYS A 245 -7.41 -15.31 -10.12
CA LYS A 245 -7.69 -16.60 -10.77
C LYS A 245 -6.86 -17.74 -10.16
N ASN A 246 -5.61 -17.45 -9.80
CA ASN A 246 -4.68 -18.43 -9.23
C ASN A 246 -4.66 -18.41 -7.69
N LYS A 247 -5.56 -17.64 -7.04
CA LYS A 247 -5.68 -17.53 -5.58
C LYS A 247 -4.37 -17.14 -4.89
N ILE A 248 -3.58 -16.29 -5.56
CA ILE A 248 -2.32 -15.78 -5.03
C ILE A 248 -2.66 -14.77 -3.92
N LYS A 249 -2.13 -15.00 -2.71
CA LYS A 249 -2.41 -14.20 -1.53
C LYS A 249 -1.35 -13.13 -1.28
N GLY A 250 -1.61 -12.28 -0.30
CA GLY A 250 -0.63 -11.38 0.31
C GLY A 250 -0.73 -9.91 -0.10
N CYS A 251 -1.75 -9.55 -0.88
CA CYS A 251 -2.09 -8.16 -1.19
C CYS A 251 -3.56 -7.85 -0.92
N ARG A 252 -3.82 -6.61 -0.51
CA ARG A 252 -5.08 -5.89 -0.72
C ARG A 252 -4.99 -5.09 -2.01
N TYR A 253 -6.13 -4.83 -2.62
CA TYR A 253 -6.23 -4.12 -3.89
C TYR A 253 -7.17 -2.94 -3.75
N PHE A 254 -6.72 -1.78 -4.20
CA PHE A 254 -7.49 -0.55 -4.21
C PHE A 254 -7.64 -0.09 -5.66
N PRO A 255 -8.86 -0.07 -6.23
CA PRO A 255 -9.05 0.31 -7.62
C PRO A 255 -8.65 1.78 -7.83
N VAL A 256 -7.88 2.03 -8.88
CA VAL A 256 -7.64 3.37 -9.41
C VAL A 256 -8.85 3.72 -10.27
N LEU A 257 -9.60 4.74 -9.87
CA LEU A 257 -10.82 5.13 -10.56
C LEU A 257 -10.49 5.93 -11.83
N ARG A 258 -11.39 5.86 -12.81
CA ARG A 258 -11.33 6.78 -13.97
C ARG A 258 -11.75 8.16 -13.49
N GLY A 259 -10.89 9.15 -13.71
CA GLY A 259 -11.19 10.56 -13.47
C GLY A 259 -11.34 11.35 -14.75
#